data_AF-A0A969H441-F1
#
_entry.id   AF-A0A969H441-F1
#
_cell.length_a   1.000
_cell.length_b   1.000
_cell.length_c   1.000
_cell.angle_alpha   90.00
_cell.angle_beta   90.00
_cell.angle_gamma   90.00
#
_symmetry.space_group_name_H-M   'P 1'
#
loop_
_entity.id
_entity.type
_entity.pdbx_description
1 polymer ?
#
loop_
_entity_poly.entity_id
_entity_poly.type
_entity_poly.pdbx_seq_one_letter_code
_entity_poly.pdbx_strand_id
1 'polypeptide(L)' 'MRKVEHYATNYYENVKVIIIAPSMTLEQATVEYCISSGYVKVETKEQKILITHISNVVIEVD' A
#
# COMPACT_ATOMS: atom_id res chain seq x y z
N MET A 1 -9.23 -27.86 -2.87
CA MET A 1 -7.90 -27.30 -3.22
C MET A 1 -7.84 -25.87 -2.70
N ARG A 2 -6.96 -25.56 -1.73
CA ARG A 2 -6.62 -24.16 -1.43
C ARG A 2 -5.75 -23.67 -2.59
N LYS A 3 -6.22 -22.69 -3.38
CA LYS A 3 -5.34 -21.97 -4.30
C LYS A 3 -4.27 -21.32 -3.44
N VAL A 4 -3.02 -21.74 -3.63
CA VAL A 4 -1.89 -20.96 -3.16
C VAL A 4 -1.88 -19.73 -4.06
N GLU A 5 -2.34 -18.61 -3.53
CA GLU A 5 -2.29 -17.32 -4.21
C GLU A 5 -0.82 -16.94 -4.35
N HIS A 6 -0.38 -16.71 -5.59
CA HIS A 6 0.95 -16.19 -5.82
C HIS A 6 1.00 -14.79 -5.21
N TYR A 7 2.01 -14.55 -4.38
CA TYR A 7 2.36 -13.25 -3.83
C TYR A 7 2.86 -12.32 -4.94
N ALA A 8 2.00 -12.02 -5.91
CA ALA A 8 2.28 -11.07 -6.97
C ALA A 8 2.30 -9.67 -6.35
N THR A 9 3.20 -8.82 -6.85
CA THR A 9 3.16 -7.40 -6.54
C THR A 9 1.81 -6.85 -7.02
N ASN A 10 1.06 -6.28 -6.09
CA ASN A 10 -0.19 -5.60 -6.39
C ASN A 10 0.09 -4.12 -6.58
N TYR A 11 -0.66 -3.51 -7.49
CA TYR A 11 -0.54 -2.12 -7.85
C TYR A 11 -1.94 -1.47 -7.86
N TYR A 12 -2.07 -0.37 -7.13
CA TYR A 12 -3.31 0.40 -6.98
C TYR A 12 -3.04 1.86 -7.28
N GLU A 13 -3.95 2.52 -7.98
CA GLU A 13 -3.89 3.96 -8.29
C GLU A 13 -5.09 4.68 -7.71
N ASN A 14 -4.88 5.95 -7.36
CA ASN A 14 -5.94 6.84 -6.87
C ASN A 14 -6.71 6.27 -5.66
N VAL A 15 -6.01 5.57 -4.77
CA VAL A 15 -6.58 4.98 -3.56
C VAL A 15 -6.35 5.87 -2.33
N LYS A 16 -7.20 5.69 -1.33
CA LYS A 16 -7.00 6.29 -0.02
C LYS A 16 -6.15 5.37 0.85
N VAL A 17 -5.09 5.93 1.43
CA VAL A 17 -4.15 5.18 2.28
C VAL A 17 -4.09 5.81 3.66
N ILE A 18 -4.28 4.99 4.70
CA ILE A 18 -4.12 5.40 6.09
C ILE A 18 -2.84 4.76 6.63
N ILE A 19 -1.87 5.60 7.00
CA ILE A 19 -0.66 5.19 7.70
C ILE A 19 -0.97 5.24 9.20
N ILE A 20 -0.74 4.13 9.91
CA ILE A 20 -1.07 3.99 11.33
C ILE A 20 -0.05 4.74 12.22
N ALA A 21 1.23 4.67 11.86
CA ALA A 21 2.31 5.31 12.61
C ALA A 21 3.42 5.82 11.67
N PRO A 22 3.62 7.14 11.54
CA PRO A 22 2.80 8.21 12.11
C PRO A 22 1.38 8.19 11.55
N SER A 23 0.38 8.59 12.37
CA SER A 23 -1.02 8.66 11.92
C SER A 23 -1.14 9.70 10.81
N MET A 24 -1.35 9.25 9.58
CA MET A 24 -1.45 10.10 8.39
C MET A 24 -2.46 9.51 7.41
N THR A 25 -3.23 10.36 6.76
CA THR A 25 -4.13 9.96 5.66
C THR A 25 -3.65 10.59 4.37
N LEU A 26 -3.51 9.76 3.34
CA LEU A 26 -3.09 10.15 2.00
C LEU A 26 -4.25 9.90 1.04
N GLU A 27 -4.77 10.98 0.48
CA GLU A 27 -5.81 10.93 -0.55
C GLU A 27 -5.16 10.76 -1.93
N GLN A 28 -5.75 9.92 -2.77
CA GLN A 28 -5.36 9.76 -4.17
C GLN A 28 -3.89 9.37 -4.36
N ALA A 29 -3.45 8.34 -3.63
CA ALA A 29 -2.10 7.80 -3.70
C ALA A 29 -1.99 6.63 -4.69
N THR A 30 -0.77 6.38 -5.16
CA THR A 30 -0.40 5.16 -5.87
C THR A 30 0.30 4.22 -4.89
N VAL A 31 -0.11 2.96 -4.87
CA VAL A 31 0.42 1.96 -3.94
C VAL A 31 0.94 0.75 -4.70
N GLU A 32 2.15 0.33 -4.37
CA GLU A 32 2.76 -0.91 -4.82
C GLU A 32 3.11 -1.74 -3.59
N TYR A 33 2.63 -2.98 -3.50
CA TYR A 33 3.00 -3.88 -2.41
C TYR A 33 3.10 -5.33 -2.82
N CYS A 34 3.93 -6.07 -2.10
CA CYS A 34 4.02 -7.51 -2.20
C CYS A 34 3.88 -8.13 -0.81
N ILE A 35 2.89 -9.00 -0.62
CA ILE A 35 2.63 -9.61 0.71
C ILE A 35 3.86 -10.39 1.20
N SER A 36 4.62 -11.03 0.31
CA SER A 36 5.82 -11.78 0.69
C SER A 36 7.00 -10.90 1.09
N SER A 37 7.08 -9.66 0.60
CA SER A 37 8.12 -8.71 1.02
C SER A 37 7.79 -8.07 2.37
N GLY A 38 6.50 -7.96 2.70
CA GLY A 38 6.02 -7.28 3.90
C GLY A 38 6.11 -5.75 3.80
N TYR A 39 6.51 -5.19 2.65
CA TYR A 39 6.65 -3.76 2.45
C TYR A 39 5.65 -3.21 1.44
N VAL A 40 5.29 -1.95 1.67
CA VAL A 40 4.37 -1.16 0.86
C VAL A 40 5.08 0.12 0.47
N LYS A 41 5.13 0.40 -0.83
CA LYS A 41 5.55 1.67 -1.40
C LYS A 41 4.31 2.49 -1.70
N VAL A 42 4.24 3.70 -1.15
CA VAL A 42 3.18 4.67 -1.38
C VAL A 42 3.79 5.89 -2.06
N GLU A 43 3.26 6.25 -3.21
CA GLU A 43 3.62 7.46 -3.94
C GLU A 43 2.46 8.46 -3.87
N THR A 44 2.78 9.66 -3.42
CA THR A 44 1.81 10.75 -3.27
C THR A 44 1.83 11.65 -4.52
N LYS A 45 0.78 12.47 -4.69
CA LYS A 45 0.72 13.47 -5.78
C LYS A 45 1.91 14.44 -5.82
N GLU A 46 2.51 14.71 -4.68
CA GLU A 46 3.69 15.57 -4.55
C GLU A 46 5.00 14.85 -4.94
N GLN A 47 4.91 13.66 -5.56
CA GLN A 47 6.04 12.79 -5.91
C GLN A 47 6.90 12.39 -4.70
N LYS A 48 6.34 12.46 -3.48
CA LYS A 48 6.98 11.90 -2.29
C LYS A 48 6.70 10.41 -2.23
N ILE A 49 7.77 9.65 -1.99
CA ILE A 49 7.73 8.20 -1.80
C ILE A 49 7.84 7.89 -0.31
N LEU A 50 6.88 7.13 0.20
CA LEU A 50 6.90 6.55 1.54
C LEU A 50 7.04 5.02 1.40
N ILE A 51 7.96 4.43 2.14
CA ILE A 51 8.09 2.98 2.26
C ILE A 51 7.82 2.60 3.70
N THR A 52 6.90 1.67 3.92
CA THR A 52 6.52 1.22 5.27
C THR A 52 6.15 -0.25 5.27
N HIS A 53 6.10 -0.86 6.45
CA HIS A 53 5.68 -2.25 6.61
C HIS A 53 4.17 -2.37 6.37
N ILE A 54 3.72 -3.48 5.79
CA ILE A 54 2.32 -3.72 5.44
C ILE A 54 1.38 -3.70 6.65
N SER A 55 1.90 -3.99 7.86
CA SER A 55 1.13 -3.86 9.10
C SER A 55 0.80 -2.42 9.50
N ASN A 56 1.45 -1.43 8.88
CA ASN A 56 1.32 -0.03 9.23
C ASN A 56 0.38 0.73 8.28
N VAL A 57 -0.27 0.05 7.34
CA VAL A 57 -1.13 0.68 6.35
C VAL A 57 -2.49 0.02 6.25
N VAL A 58 -3.50 0.84 6.00
CA VAL A 58 -4.80 0.43 5.49
C VAL A 58 -4.96 1.04 4.10
N ILE A 59 -5.21 0.20 3.10
CA ILE A 59 -5.47 0.62 1.72
C ILE A 59 -6.98 0.47 1.50
N GLU A 60 -7.68 1.58 1.36
CA GLU A 60 -9.11 1.58 1.02
C GLU A 60 -9.23 1.52 -0.51
N VAL A 61 -9.76 0.39 -0.99
CA VAL A 61 -10.07 0.14 -2.40
C VAL A 61 -11.59 0.14 -2.56
N ASP A 62 -12.10 0.87 -3.56
CA ASP A 62 -13.53 0.87 -3.92
C ASP A 62 -13.96 -0.43 -4.64
#